data_AF-A0A2N0UZE3-F1
#
_entry.id   AF-A0A2N0UZE3-F1
#
_cell.length_a   1.000
_cell.length_b   1.000
_cell.length_c   1.000
_cell.angle_alpha   90.00
_cell.angle_beta   90.00
_cell.angle_gamma   90.00
#
_symmetry.space_group_name_H-M   'P 1'
#
loop_
_entity.id
_entity.type
_entity.pdbx_description
1 polymer ?
#
loop_
_entity_poly.entity_id
_entity_poly.type
_entity_poly.pdbx_seq_one_letter_code
_entity_poly.pdbx_strand_id
1 'polypeptide(L)'
;MPYCEKCGSQISENASFCPSCGAKIPDEINGNNGCVTDESIYQDDESGVVFKYNSASIGGIIVACGTLAVSVSTIITQGNASQHKFWDPSDGTYITPGYNPGSITFFVILAILALIILVVSIKKLRIKCKYVKCPYCQKTTVIPCDAQSCDCDVCGQKILITNGKPERFHYKEKE
;
A
#
# COMPACT_ATOMS: atom_id res chain seq x y z
N MET A 1 32.86 -10.70 -31.69
CA MET A 1 32.19 -12.00 -31.96
C MET A 1 32.03 -12.82 -30.67
N PRO A 2 30.91 -12.64 -29.94
CA PRO A 2 30.62 -13.39 -28.72
C PRO A 2 30.17 -14.83 -29.00
N TYR A 3 30.41 -15.72 -28.04
CA TYR A 3 29.94 -17.11 -28.05
C TYR A 3 29.04 -17.38 -26.85
N CYS A 4 28.07 -18.28 -27.01
CA CYS A 4 27.14 -18.62 -25.94
C CYS A 4 27.87 -19.37 -24.83
N GLU A 5 27.86 -18.86 -23.61
CA GLU A 5 28.46 -19.55 -22.45
C GLU A 5 27.80 -20.90 -22.14
N LYS A 6 26.52 -21.07 -22.52
CA LYS A 6 25.77 -22.30 -22.24
C LYS A 6 26.04 -23.42 -23.26
N CYS A 7 26.24 -23.09 -24.54
CA CYS A 7 26.31 -24.10 -25.61
C CYS A 7 27.41 -23.88 -26.64
N GLY A 8 28.21 -22.82 -26.52
CA GLY A 8 29.36 -22.55 -27.39
C GLY A 8 29.03 -22.11 -28.81
N SER A 9 27.76 -21.88 -29.15
CA SER A 9 27.38 -21.38 -30.48
C SER A 9 27.76 -19.91 -30.64
N GLN A 10 28.13 -19.51 -31.86
CA GLN A 10 28.43 -18.12 -32.18
C GLN A 10 27.15 -17.27 -32.09
N ILE A 11 27.26 -16.08 -31.48
CA ILE A 11 26.13 -15.17 -31.29
C ILE A 11 26.43 -13.82 -31.95
N SER A 12 25.40 -13.14 -32.45
CA SER A 12 25.51 -11.75 -32.89
C SER A 12 25.69 -10.82 -31.69
N GLU A 13 26.37 -9.70 -31.92
CA GLU A 13 26.75 -8.75 -30.86
C GLU A 13 25.57 -8.06 -30.17
N ASN A 14 24.36 -8.15 -30.75
CA ASN A 14 23.12 -7.55 -30.24
C ASN A 14 22.02 -8.58 -29.95
N ALA A 15 22.32 -9.88 -29.88
CA ALA A 15 21.29 -10.87 -29.56
C ALA A 15 21.04 -10.92 -28.04
N SER A 16 19.78 -10.72 -27.65
CA SER A 16 19.33 -10.87 -26.25
C SER A 16 19.15 -12.34 -25.83
N PHE A 17 19.04 -13.26 -26.81
CA PHE A 17 18.91 -14.69 -26.59
C PHE A 17 19.73 -15.48 -27.60
N CYS A 18 20.30 -16.60 -27.16
CA CYS A 18 21.04 -17.51 -28.03
C CYS A 18 20.07 -18.23 -28.99
N PRO A 19 20.25 -18.13 -30.32
CA PRO A 19 19.35 -18.77 -31.29
C PRO A 19 19.46 -20.30 -31.30
N SER A 20 20.55 -20.88 -30.80
CA SER A 20 20.76 -22.33 -30.79
C SER A 20 20.20 -23.03 -29.57
N CYS A 21 20.17 -22.40 -28.39
CA CYS A 21 19.76 -23.05 -27.13
C CYS A 21 18.76 -22.28 -26.28
N GLY A 22 18.39 -21.05 -26.69
CA GLY A 22 17.43 -20.20 -26.00
C GLY A 22 17.94 -19.55 -24.71
N ALA A 23 19.24 -19.66 -24.39
CA ALA A 23 19.82 -19.01 -23.21
C ALA A 23 19.77 -17.48 -23.36
N LYS A 24 19.31 -16.78 -22.31
CA LYS A 24 19.37 -15.32 -22.25
C LYS A 24 20.82 -14.86 -22.16
N ILE A 25 21.20 -13.88 -22.96
CA ILE A 25 22.53 -13.28 -22.96
C ILE A 25 22.48 -12.08 -22.02
N PRO A 26 23.40 -11.94 -21.05
CA PRO A 26 23.43 -10.78 -20.20
C PRO A 26 23.80 -9.57 -21.04
N ASP A 27 22.85 -8.66 -21.24
CA ASP A 27 23.12 -7.37 -21.87
C ASP A 27 24.09 -6.61 -20.95
N GLU A 28 25.28 -6.25 -21.44
CA GLU A 28 26.16 -5.29 -20.75
C GLU A 28 25.53 -3.90 -20.86
N ILE A 29 24.54 -3.64 -20.01
CA ILE A 29 23.79 -2.38 -20.00
C ILE A 29 24.65 -1.33 -19.32
N ASN A 30 25.14 -0.38 -20.13
CA ASN A 30 25.51 0.96 -19.68
C ASN A 30 24.42 1.47 -18.73
N GLY A 31 24.80 1.66 -17.47
CA GLY A 31 23.91 2.00 -16.38
C GLY A 31 23.26 3.36 -16.61
N ASN A 32 22.00 3.34 -17.04
CA ASN A 32 21.03 4.43 -16.93
C ASN A 32 19.62 3.85 -17.10
N ASN A 33 19.24 2.95 -16.21
CA ASN A 33 17.84 2.59 -15.97
C ASN A 33 17.71 2.35 -14.47
N GLY A 34 17.42 3.41 -13.73
CA GLY A 34 17.03 3.33 -12.33
C GLY A 34 15.68 2.62 -12.21
N CYS A 35 15.68 1.30 -12.32
CA CYS A 35 14.78 0.52 -11.51
C CYS A 35 15.24 0.75 -10.08
N VAL A 36 14.44 1.51 -9.32
CA VAL A 36 14.57 1.61 -7.88
C VAL A 36 14.37 0.18 -7.36
N THR A 37 15.46 -0.57 -7.20
CA THR A 37 15.51 -1.60 -6.18
C THR A 37 15.42 -0.83 -4.88
N ASP A 38 14.28 -0.94 -4.21
CA ASP A 38 14.07 -0.43 -2.86
C ASP A 38 14.96 -1.26 -1.92
N GLU A 39 16.25 -0.95 -1.95
CA GLU A 39 17.31 -1.52 -1.11
C GLU A 39 17.82 -0.46 -0.12
N SER A 40 17.08 0.63 0.08
CA SER A 40 17.47 1.75 0.93
C SER A 40 16.56 1.95 2.15
N ILE A 41 16.21 0.87 2.87
CA ILE A 41 15.89 0.95 4.31
C ILE A 41 16.39 -0.33 5.02
N TYR A 42 17.70 -0.56 5.05
CA TYR A 42 18.31 -1.35 6.11
C TYR A 42 19.08 -0.38 7.01
N GLN A 43 18.39 0.13 8.02
CA GLN A 43 19.08 0.66 9.19
C GLN A 43 19.50 -0.58 9.99
N ASP A 44 20.81 -0.84 9.97
CA ASP A 44 21.49 -1.87 10.73
C ASP A 44 21.37 -1.54 12.23
N ASP A 45 20.32 -2.04 12.87
CA ASP A 45 20.23 -2.13 14.33
C ASP A 45 20.35 -3.60 14.70
N GLU A 46 21.28 -3.90 15.61
CA GLU A 46 21.66 -5.19 16.23
C GLU A 46 20.50 -6.09 16.73
N SER A 47 19.24 -5.68 16.55
CA SER A 47 18.03 -6.36 17.02
C SER A 47 17.21 -7.08 15.94
N GLY A 48 17.55 -6.95 14.65
CA GLY A 48 16.89 -7.68 13.55
C GLY A 48 15.41 -7.33 13.32
N VAL A 49 14.97 -6.15 13.78
CA VAL A 49 13.60 -5.66 13.63
C VAL A 49 13.50 -4.80 12.37
N VAL A 50 12.57 -5.15 11.46
CA VAL A 50 12.32 -4.41 10.21
C VAL A 50 10.98 -3.70 10.28
N PHE A 51 10.91 -2.46 9.76
CA PHE A 51 9.67 -1.70 9.69
C PHE A 51 9.08 -1.74 8.29
N LYS A 52 7.99 -2.49 8.11
CA LYS A 52 7.21 -2.48 6.86
C LYS A 52 6.07 -1.48 6.91
N TYR A 53 5.74 -0.92 5.76
CA TYR A 53 4.53 -0.10 5.61
C TYR A 53 3.27 -0.97 5.66
N ASN A 54 2.24 -0.48 6.33
CA ASN A 54 0.93 -1.11 6.35
C ASN A 54 0.09 -0.63 5.16
N SER A 55 -0.16 -1.51 4.19
CA SER A 55 -0.95 -1.19 3.00
C SER A 55 -2.36 -0.69 3.33
N ALA A 56 -3.00 -1.25 4.37
CA ALA A 56 -4.31 -0.79 4.82
C ALA A 56 -4.25 0.65 5.36
N SER A 57 -3.17 1.03 6.04
CA SER A 57 -2.98 2.39 6.55
C SER A 57 -2.68 3.38 5.42
N ILE A 58 -1.91 2.97 4.41
CA ILE A 58 -1.70 3.80 3.20
C ILE A 58 -3.04 4.09 2.53
N GLY A 59 -3.88 3.06 2.33
CA GLY A 59 -5.22 3.23 1.78
C GLY A 59 -6.08 4.17 2.63
N GLY A 60 -6.03 4.02 3.96
CA GLY A 60 -6.75 4.89 4.89
C GLY A 60 -6.33 6.37 4.81
N ILE A 61 -5.04 6.65 4.63
CA ILE A 61 -4.53 8.03 4.45
C ILE A 61 -5.07 8.62 3.15
N ILE A 62 -4.98 7.88 2.03
CA ILE A 62 -5.44 8.36 0.72
C ILE A 62 -6.93 8.69 0.76
N VAL A 63 -7.75 7.80 1.31
CA VAL A 63 -9.20 8.00 1.44
C VAL A 63 -9.50 9.21 2.31
N ALA A 64 -8.86 9.33 3.47
CA ALA A 64 -9.08 10.46 4.36
C ALA A 64 -8.73 11.81 3.69
N CYS A 65 -7.58 11.90 3.03
CA CYS A 65 -7.18 13.12 2.31
C CYS A 65 -8.17 13.47 1.19
N GLY A 66 -8.63 12.48 0.42
CA GLY A 66 -9.64 12.68 -0.61
C GLY A 66 -10.96 13.21 -0.05
N THR A 67 -11.45 12.61 1.04
CA THR A 67 -12.68 13.08 1.72
C THR A 67 -12.54 14.50 2.27
N LEU A 68 -11.37 14.86 2.82
CA LEU A 68 -11.10 16.21 3.29
C LEU A 68 -11.10 17.22 2.13
N ALA A 69 -10.48 16.90 1.00
CA ALA A 69 -10.47 17.78 -0.17
C ALA A 69 -11.88 18.03 -0.71
N VAL A 70 -12.70 16.98 -0.83
CA VAL A 70 -14.08 17.09 -1.31
C VAL A 70 -14.94 17.88 -0.32
N SER A 71 -14.89 17.55 0.96
CA SER A 71 -15.67 18.26 1.99
C SER A 71 -15.35 19.75 2.05
N VAL A 72 -14.07 20.13 2.03
CA VAL A 72 -13.65 21.54 1.99
C VAL A 72 -14.18 22.23 0.73
N SER A 73 -14.05 21.59 -0.43
CA SER A 73 -14.54 22.15 -1.70
C SER A 73 -16.05 22.39 -1.68
N THR A 74 -16.84 21.45 -1.12
CA THR A 74 -18.28 21.61 -0.99
C THR A 74 -18.65 22.69 0.01
N ILE A 75 -17.98 22.77 1.16
CA ILE A 75 -18.24 23.81 2.16
C ILE A 75 -17.98 25.20 1.57
N ILE A 76 -16.88 25.39 0.83
CA ILE A 76 -16.58 26.66 0.15
C ILE A 76 -17.67 26.99 -0.87
N THR A 77 -18.08 26.00 -1.69
CA THR A 77 -19.13 26.19 -2.71
C THR A 77 -20.46 26.61 -2.08
N GLN A 78 -20.89 25.93 -1.02
CA GLN A 78 -22.12 26.27 -0.30
C GLN A 78 -21.99 27.60 0.44
N GLY A 79 -20.81 27.91 1.00
CA GLY A 79 -20.50 29.21 1.60
C GLY A 79 -20.69 30.35 0.61
N ASN A 80 -20.17 30.21 -0.61
CA ASN A 80 -20.36 31.18 -1.68
C ASN A 80 -21.83 31.30 -2.10
N ALA A 81 -22.54 30.17 -2.25
CA ALA A 81 -23.97 30.18 -2.57
C ALA A 81 -24.82 30.90 -1.50
N SER A 82 -24.45 30.83 -0.23
CA SER A 82 -25.17 31.48 0.89
C SER A 82 -25.20 33.01 0.80
N GLN A 83 -24.25 33.62 0.09
CA GLN A 83 -24.13 35.07 -0.02
C GLN A 83 -25.17 35.68 -0.97
N HIS A 84 -25.68 34.90 -1.92
CA HIS A 84 -26.66 35.36 -2.90
C HIS A 84 -28.08 35.19 -2.37
N LYS A 85 -28.64 36.25 -1.79
CA LYS A 85 -30.05 36.30 -1.34
C LYS A 85 -30.92 36.96 -2.41
N PHE A 86 -31.95 36.27 -2.84
CA PHE A 86 -32.98 36.79 -3.72
C PHE A 86 -34.29 36.89 -2.94
N TRP A 87 -35.05 37.97 -3.14
CA TRP A 87 -36.36 38.14 -2.52
C TRP A 87 -37.45 37.54 -3.41
N ASP A 88 -38.26 36.64 -2.86
CA ASP A 88 -39.39 36.03 -3.56
C ASP A 88 -40.67 36.86 -3.32
N PRO A 89 -41.26 37.47 -4.37
CA PRO A 89 -42.48 38.26 -4.25
C PRO A 89 -43.74 37.45 -3.89
N SER A 90 -43.71 36.13 -4.14
CA SER A 90 -44.89 35.27 -4.03
C SER A 90 -45.27 35.01 -2.57
N ASP A 91 -44.27 34.88 -1.70
CA ASP A 91 -44.42 34.59 -0.28
C ASP A 91 -43.72 35.61 0.64
N GLY A 92 -43.00 36.58 0.06
CA GLY A 92 -42.29 37.63 0.78
C GLY A 92 -41.00 37.15 1.47
N THR A 93 -40.54 35.94 1.16
CA THR A 93 -39.35 35.34 1.78
C THR A 93 -38.07 35.63 1.00
N TYR A 94 -36.91 35.27 1.57
CA TYR A 94 -35.64 35.30 0.86
C TYR A 94 -35.19 33.88 0.54
N ILE A 95 -34.90 33.63 -0.73
CA ILE A 95 -34.34 32.37 -1.21
C ILE A 95 -32.86 32.52 -1.54
N THR A 96 -32.11 31.45 -1.33
CA THR A 96 -30.69 31.33 -1.68
C THR A 96 -30.54 30.13 -2.63
N PRO A 97 -30.64 30.34 -3.96
CA PRO A 97 -30.61 29.25 -4.92
C PRO A 97 -29.31 28.44 -4.80
N GLY A 98 -29.43 27.11 -4.77
CA GLY A 98 -28.29 26.20 -4.66
C GLY A 98 -27.69 26.05 -3.25
N TYR A 99 -28.01 26.94 -2.30
CA TYR A 99 -27.60 26.77 -0.91
C TYR A 99 -28.46 25.71 -0.20
N ASN A 100 -27.80 24.70 0.35
CA ASN A 100 -28.43 23.67 1.17
C ASN A 100 -27.68 23.56 2.52
N PRO A 101 -28.26 24.01 3.64
CA PRO A 101 -27.61 23.99 4.94
C PRO A 101 -27.38 22.57 5.48
N GLY A 102 -28.23 21.61 5.13
CA GLY A 102 -28.07 20.20 5.53
C GLY A 102 -26.86 19.54 4.87
N SER A 103 -26.46 20.01 3.68
CA SER A 103 -25.24 19.55 3.01
C SER A 103 -24.00 19.97 3.82
N ILE A 104 -23.96 21.21 4.32
CA ILE A 104 -22.81 21.72 5.08
C ILE A 104 -22.58 20.89 6.34
N THR A 105 -23.63 20.68 7.14
CA THR A 105 -23.51 19.91 8.38
C THR A 105 -23.04 18.48 8.13
N PHE A 106 -23.55 17.83 7.07
CA PHE A 106 -23.10 16.51 6.65
C PHE A 106 -21.61 16.47 6.28
N PHE A 107 -21.14 17.42 5.44
CA PHE A 107 -19.74 17.45 5.02
C PHE A 107 -18.77 17.82 6.15
N VAL A 108 -19.20 18.63 7.13
CA VAL A 108 -18.42 18.90 8.35
C VAL A 108 -18.24 17.61 9.16
N ILE A 109 -19.31 16.82 9.34
CA ILE A 109 -19.22 15.53 10.03
C ILE A 109 -18.28 14.58 9.28
N LEU A 110 -18.39 14.49 7.95
CA LEU A 110 -17.49 13.67 7.15
C LEU A 110 -16.03 14.11 7.26
N ALA A 111 -15.76 15.41 7.31
CA ALA A 111 -14.41 15.94 7.50
C ALA A 111 -13.83 15.51 8.87
N ILE A 112 -14.63 15.56 9.94
CA ILE A 112 -14.21 15.11 11.28
C ILE A 112 -13.89 13.61 11.27
N LEU A 113 -14.76 12.79 10.65
CA LEU A 113 -14.51 11.34 10.52
C LEU A 113 -13.24 11.05 9.72
N ALA A 114 -13.00 11.80 8.63
CA ALA A 114 -11.79 11.67 7.82
C ALA A 114 -10.52 12.04 8.62
N LEU A 115 -10.55 13.08 9.46
CA LEU A 115 -9.42 13.42 10.34
C LEU A 115 -9.13 12.30 11.36
N ILE A 116 -10.17 11.69 11.94
CA ILE A 116 -10.00 10.55 12.85
C ILE A 116 -9.33 9.38 12.13
N ILE A 117 -9.81 9.03 10.93
CA ILE A 117 -9.23 7.97 10.09
C ILE A 117 -7.77 8.28 9.73
N LEU A 118 -7.47 9.53 9.39
CA LEU A 118 -6.11 9.97 9.07
C LEU A 118 -5.16 9.74 10.26
N VAL A 119 -5.55 10.16 11.46
CA VAL A 119 -4.75 9.99 12.68
C VAL A 119 -4.52 8.52 13.01
N VAL A 120 -5.57 7.69 12.92
CA VAL A 120 -5.46 6.24 13.16
C VAL A 120 -4.54 5.58 12.13
N SER A 121 -4.67 5.95 10.87
CA SER A 121 -3.85 5.42 9.78
C SER A 121 -2.37 5.81 9.93
N ILE A 122 -2.07 7.06 10.32
CA ILE A 122 -0.70 7.50 10.58
C ILE A 122 -0.09 6.70 11.74
N LYS A 123 -0.84 6.47 12.82
CA LYS A 123 -0.36 5.65 13.95
C LYS A 123 -0.07 4.20 13.57
N LYS A 124 -0.75 3.66 12.56
CA LYS A 124 -0.57 2.28 12.07
C LYS A 124 0.28 2.17 10.80
N LEU A 125 0.90 3.27 10.37
CA LEU A 125 1.60 3.35 9.08
C LEU A 125 2.79 2.40 8.98
N ARG A 126 3.56 2.25 10.06
CA ARG A 126 4.71 1.36 10.15
C ARG A 126 4.41 0.23 11.12
N ILE A 127 4.58 -1.00 10.66
CA ILE A 127 4.43 -2.21 11.48
C ILE A 127 5.82 -2.80 11.73
N LYS A 128 6.06 -3.23 12.98
CA LYS A 128 7.28 -3.94 13.37
C LYS A 128 7.20 -5.38 12.89
N CYS A 129 8.22 -5.81 12.16
CA CYS A 129 8.35 -7.15 11.61
C CYS A 129 9.68 -7.78 12.02
N LYS A 130 9.74 -9.12 11.94
CA LYS A 130 10.94 -9.91 12.17
C LYS A 130 11.11 -10.93 11.04
N TYR A 131 12.35 -11.27 10.74
CA TYR A 131 12.65 -12.40 9.85
C TYR A 131 12.60 -13.70 10.63
N VAL A 132 11.89 -14.68 10.07
CA VAL A 132 11.88 -16.04 10.62
C VAL A 132 11.97 -17.06 9.48
N LYS A 133 12.35 -18.30 9.83
CA LYS A 133 12.32 -19.42 8.89
C LYS A 133 10.90 -19.98 8.82
N CYS A 134 10.36 -20.07 7.60
CA CYS A 134 9.06 -20.70 7.37
C CYS A 134 9.11 -22.20 7.72
N PRO A 135 8.17 -22.73 8.52
CA PRO A 135 8.18 -24.14 8.91
C PRO A 135 7.82 -25.09 7.75
N TYR A 136 7.33 -24.57 6.62
CA TYR A 136 6.96 -25.36 5.44
C TYR A 136 8.10 -25.42 4.42
N CYS A 137 8.56 -24.26 3.94
CA CYS A 137 9.53 -24.18 2.85
C CYS A 137 10.97 -23.88 3.30
N GLN A 138 11.19 -23.63 4.60
CA GLN A 138 12.50 -23.32 5.21
C GLN A 138 13.20 -22.06 4.65
N LYS A 139 12.51 -21.30 3.80
CA LYS A 139 12.99 -19.99 3.32
C LYS A 139 12.69 -18.92 4.36
N THR A 140 13.49 -17.86 4.33
CA THR A 140 13.31 -16.72 5.23
C THR A 140 12.07 -15.94 4.80
N THR A 141 11.19 -15.65 5.75
CA THR A 141 9.94 -14.93 5.53
C THR A 141 9.78 -13.82 6.58
N VAL A 142 9.07 -12.76 6.22
CA VAL A 142 8.86 -11.60 7.10
C VAL A 142 7.52 -11.73 7.83
N ILE A 143 7.54 -11.75 9.16
CA ILE A 143 6.34 -11.88 10.00
C ILE A 143 6.13 -10.61 10.84
N PRO A 144 4.90 -10.06 10.94
CA PRO A 144 4.58 -8.97 11.87
C PRO A 144 4.67 -9.44 13.33
N CYS A 145 5.23 -8.60 14.22
CA CYS A 145 5.44 -8.97 15.63
C CYS A 145 4.13 -9.23 16.40
N ASP A 146 3.05 -8.56 16.01
CA ASP A 146 1.74 -8.62 16.69
C ASP A 146 0.74 -9.53 15.96
N ALA A 147 1.18 -10.28 14.94
CA ALA A 147 0.31 -11.18 14.20
C ALA A 147 0.06 -12.48 14.98
N GLN A 148 -1.19 -12.95 14.97
CA GLN A 148 -1.54 -14.30 15.43
C GLN A 148 -1.37 -15.35 14.33
N SER A 149 -1.46 -14.92 13.07
CA SER A 149 -1.21 -15.75 11.89
C SER A 149 -0.80 -14.88 10.70
N CYS A 150 -0.02 -15.42 9.79
CA CYS A 150 0.35 -14.76 8.53
C CYS A 150 0.68 -15.78 7.46
N ASP A 151 0.67 -15.37 6.19
CA ASP A 151 1.06 -16.22 5.08
C ASP A 151 2.54 -16.05 4.77
N CYS A 152 3.22 -17.14 4.40
CA CYS A 152 4.61 -17.06 3.96
C CYS A 152 4.70 -16.33 2.61
N ASP A 153 5.51 -15.28 2.54
CA ASP A 153 5.80 -14.54 1.31
C ASP A 153 6.42 -15.38 0.17
N VAL A 154 7.09 -16.49 0.50
CA VAL A 154 7.73 -17.34 -0.51
C VAL A 154 6.86 -18.51 -0.99
N CYS A 155 6.18 -19.20 -0.08
CA CYS A 155 5.40 -20.41 -0.44
C CYS A 155 3.89 -20.24 -0.30
N GLY A 156 3.40 -19.10 0.19
CA GLY A 156 1.97 -18.80 0.35
C GLY A 156 1.25 -19.59 1.46
N GLN A 157 1.95 -20.47 2.17
CA GLN A 157 1.33 -21.29 3.21
C GLN A 157 1.07 -20.47 4.49
N LYS A 158 -0.11 -20.66 5.08
CA LYS A 158 -0.51 -20.02 6.34
C LYS A 158 0.31 -20.56 7.53
N ILE A 159 0.92 -19.64 8.26
CA ILE A 159 1.73 -19.88 9.46
C ILE A 159 0.94 -19.38 10.69
N LEU A 160 0.90 -20.19 11.74
CA LEU A 160 0.39 -19.77 13.05
C LEU A 160 1.55 -19.30 13.92
N ILE A 161 1.28 -18.31 14.78
CA ILE A 161 2.29 -17.77 15.68
C ILE A 161 1.85 -18.08 17.11
N THR A 162 2.44 -19.10 17.70
CA THR A 162 2.16 -19.54 19.08
C THR A 162 3.34 -19.15 19.96
N ASN A 163 3.12 -18.35 21.00
CA ASN A 163 4.18 -17.89 21.91
C ASN A 163 5.39 -17.25 21.18
N GLY A 164 5.12 -16.52 20.08
CA GLY A 164 6.15 -15.89 19.25
C GLY A 164 6.94 -16.84 18.33
N LYS A 165 6.60 -18.13 18.28
CA LYS A 165 7.24 -19.11 17.38
C LYS A 165 6.32 -19.46 16.20
N PRO A 166 6.86 -19.55 14.97
CA PRO A 166 6.09 -19.93 13.79
C PRO A 166 5.85 -21.45 13.80
N GLU A 167 4.58 -21.84 13.76
CA GLU A 167 4.13 -23.23 13.76
C GLU A 167 3.31 -23.54 12.50
N ARG A 168 3.28 -24.83 12.13
CA ARG A 168 2.42 -25.30 11.05
C ARG A 168 0.96 -25.26 11.49
N PHE A 169 0.08 -24.83 10.61
CA PHE A 169 -1.36 -24.98 10.78
C PHE A 169 -1.73 -26.47 10.71
N HIS A 170 -2.06 -27.06 11.87
CA HIS A 170 -2.64 -28.40 11.95
C HIS A 170 -4.15 -28.28 12.07
N TYR A 171 -4.89 -28.85 11.12
CA TYR A 171 -6.33 -29.01 11.29
C TYR A 171 -6.55 -30.05 12.40
N LYS A 172 -7.19 -29.67 13.51
CA LYS A 172 -7.77 -30.67 14.40
C LYS A 172 -8.98 -31.22 13.67
N GLU A 173 -8.90 -32.48 13.22
CA GLU A 173 -10.13 -33.24 12.96
C GLU A 173 -10.98 -33.15 14.23
N LYS A 174 -12.22 -32.68 14.08
CA LYS A 174 -13.21 -32.79 15.14
C LYS A 174 -13.52 -34.28 15.26
N GLU A 175 -13.07 -34.88 16.37
CA GLU A 175 -13.61 -36.15 16.85
C GLU A 175 -15.13 -36.03 17.11
#